data_AF-A0A935Q981-F1
#
_entry.id   AF-A0A935Q981-F1
#
_cell.length_a   1.000
_cell.length_b   1.000
_cell.length_c   1.000
_cell.angle_alpha   90.00
_cell.angle_beta   90.00
_cell.angle_gamma   90.00
#
_symmetry.space_group_name_H-M   'P 1'
#
loop_
_entity.id
_entity.type
_entity.pdbx_description
1 polymer ?
#
loop_
_entity_poly.entity_id
_entity_poly.type
_entity_poly.pdbx_seq_one_letter_code
_entity_poly.pdbx_strand_id
1 'polypeptide(L)'
;MPGERPSAWRLALLATLLPLLSAAPAAAQGQVRAMGLAGAYTAAARGLDAVGWNPANLALRRPHGVEIGLASVAMDLNNNAFSLTRYNEISGATLNAADKQRLLDDIPDEGFMLNADVRASALGVCVGPVALSVQGLAGGTGTLDKDFFDLILMGNEIDESFSFEDTDGEGFALASGTLSFATPLLTTRAVRLSAGVNARYLHGLYDLRVESASGSIVATMTEVRGEASASYLTSRGGTGYAVDAGIGAAGAARLGRRPGGEQRRQPHRVGPGRRAHDVARDGRLALSGHRRAR
;
A
#
# COMPACT_ATOMS: atom_id res chain seq x y z
N MET A 1 52.05 -19.44 18.42
CA MET A 1 50.65 -19.25 18.04
C MET A 1 50.39 -17.76 17.87
N PRO A 2 50.69 -17.14 16.71
CA PRO A 2 50.48 -15.71 16.52
C PRO A 2 49.01 -15.45 16.13
N GLY A 3 48.36 -14.55 16.87
CA GLY A 3 46.98 -14.14 16.62
C GLY A 3 46.89 -13.24 15.38
N GLU A 4 46.19 -13.72 14.36
CA GLU A 4 45.84 -12.93 13.19
C GLU A 4 44.82 -11.86 13.59
N ARG A 5 45.25 -10.60 13.61
CA ARG A 5 44.33 -9.47 13.72
C ARG A 5 43.58 -9.35 12.38
N PRO A 6 42.23 -9.31 12.37
CA PRO A 6 41.49 -9.13 11.14
C PRO A 6 41.89 -7.79 10.52
N SER A 7 42.40 -7.87 9.29
CA SER A 7 42.92 -6.73 8.54
C SER A 7 41.83 -5.69 8.29
N ALA A 8 42.16 -4.41 8.49
CA ALA A 8 41.22 -3.27 8.44
C ALA A 8 40.33 -3.21 7.18
N TRP A 9 40.80 -3.79 6.06
CA TRP A 9 40.03 -3.87 4.81
C TRP A 9 38.85 -4.85 4.87
N ARG A 10 38.90 -5.89 5.72
CA ARG A 10 37.76 -6.81 5.94
C ARG A 10 36.64 -6.14 6.74
N LEU A 11 36.99 -5.25 7.66
CA LEU A 11 36.02 -4.40 8.37
C LEU A 11 35.44 -3.31 7.46
N ALA A 12 36.24 -2.73 6.56
CA ALA A 12 35.77 -1.77 5.57
C ALA A 12 34.85 -2.41 4.50
N LEU A 13 35.11 -3.65 4.10
CA LEU A 13 34.23 -4.40 3.20
C LEU A 13 32.92 -4.81 3.88
N LEU A 14 32.94 -5.17 5.17
CA LEU A 14 31.71 -5.45 5.93
C LEU A 14 30.86 -4.19 6.17
N ALA A 15 31.47 -3.01 6.30
CA ALA A 15 30.75 -1.74 6.42
C ALA A 15 30.17 -1.24 5.08
N THR A 16 30.73 -1.65 3.94
CA THR A 16 30.27 -1.26 2.60
C THR A 16 29.31 -2.28 1.96
N LEU A 17 29.28 -3.52 2.43
CA LEU A 17 28.30 -4.55 2.01
C LEU A 17 26.98 -4.55 2.81
N LEU A 18 26.90 -3.82 3.93
CA LEU A 18 25.68 -3.73 4.75
C LEU A 18 24.49 -2.93 4.16
N PRO A 19 24.62 -2.01 3.17
CA PRO A 19 23.46 -1.33 2.59
C PRO A 19 22.79 -2.15 1.46
N LEU A 20 23.30 -3.33 1.10
CA LEU A 20 22.69 -4.20 0.09
C LEU A 20 21.61 -5.15 0.63
N LEU A 21 21.37 -5.14 1.95
CA LEU A 21 20.15 -5.70 2.51
C LEU A 21 19.08 -4.60 2.44
N SER A 22 18.16 -4.71 1.49
CA SER A 22 17.05 -3.78 1.27
C SER A 22 16.17 -3.65 2.52
N ALA A 23 16.62 -2.84 3.48
CA ALA A 23 15.79 -2.27 4.52
C ALA A 23 14.90 -1.25 3.84
N ALA A 24 13.83 -1.72 3.21
CA ALA A 24 12.76 -0.82 2.82
C ALA A 24 12.38 -0.07 4.11
N PRO A 25 12.44 1.27 4.08
CA PRO A 25 12.36 2.06 5.28
C PRO A 25 11.01 1.81 5.96
N ALA A 26 11.05 1.48 7.26
CA ALA A 26 9.93 0.88 8.00
C ALA A 26 8.59 1.61 7.81
N ALA A 27 8.63 2.95 7.81
CA ALA A 27 7.45 3.78 7.66
C ALA A 27 6.77 3.66 6.28
N ALA A 28 7.53 3.45 5.20
CA ALA A 28 6.96 3.20 3.87
C ALA A 28 6.29 1.82 3.82
N GLN A 29 6.85 0.82 4.52
CA GLN A 29 6.23 -0.50 4.62
C GLN A 29 4.93 -0.45 5.42
N GLY A 30 4.82 0.42 6.44
CA GLY A 30 3.60 0.61 7.21
C GLY A 30 2.41 1.07 6.35
N GLN A 31 2.63 2.03 5.45
CA GLN A 31 1.59 2.52 4.51
C GLN A 31 1.14 1.40 3.55
N VAL A 32 2.09 0.67 2.96
CA VAL A 32 1.79 -0.44 2.03
C VAL A 32 1.03 -1.57 2.73
N ARG A 33 1.41 -1.90 3.97
CA ARG A 33 0.66 -2.87 4.80
C ARG A 33 -0.74 -2.39 5.13
N ALA A 34 -0.91 -1.09 5.36
CA ALA A 34 -2.23 -0.51 5.60
C ALA A 34 -3.15 -0.60 4.39
N MET A 35 -2.63 -0.33 3.19
CA MET A 35 -3.38 -0.54 1.95
C MET A 35 -3.80 -2.01 1.80
N GLY A 36 -2.88 -2.95 2.02
CA GLY A 36 -3.18 -4.40 1.97
C GLY A 36 -4.16 -4.89 3.06
N LEU A 37 -4.41 -4.07 4.08
CA LEU A 37 -5.36 -4.36 5.17
C LEU A 37 -6.61 -3.47 5.13
N ALA A 38 -6.88 -2.81 4.00
CA ALA A 38 -8.01 -1.90 3.84
C ALA A 38 -8.13 -0.86 4.98
N GLY A 39 -6.99 -0.30 5.41
CA GLY A 39 -6.92 0.68 6.49
C GLY A 39 -6.92 0.11 7.92
N ALA A 40 -7.09 -1.20 8.10
CA ALA A 40 -7.13 -1.84 9.43
C ALA A 40 -5.78 -1.99 10.14
N TYR A 41 -4.73 -1.27 9.71
CA TYR A 41 -3.37 -1.43 10.22
C TYR A 41 -3.17 -0.86 11.63
N THR A 42 -4.06 -0.01 12.13
CA THR A 42 -3.95 0.61 13.47
C THR A 42 -3.74 -0.40 14.60
N ALA A 43 -4.36 -1.59 14.53
CA ALA A 43 -4.19 -2.63 15.55
C ALA A 43 -2.89 -3.45 15.38
N ALA A 44 -2.34 -3.48 14.17
CA ALA A 44 -1.17 -4.28 13.80
C ALA A 44 0.13 -3.48 13.79
N ALA A 45 0.08 -2.14 13.70
CA ALA A 45 1.24 -1.27 13.69
C ALA A 45 2.10 -1.49 14.94
N ARG A 46 3.41 -1.69 14.77
CA ARG A 46 4.39 -1.88 15.86
C ARG A 46 5.62 -1.05 15.54
N GLY A 47 6.50 -0.86 16.50
CA GLY A 47 7.77 -0.20 16.19
C GLY A 47 7.58 1.29 15.88
N LEU A 48 8.36 1.81 14.93
CA LEU A 48 8.21 3.19 14.47
C LEU A 48 6.86 3.45 13.79
N ASP A 49 6.23 2.44 13.18
CA ASP A 49 4.90 2.60 12.58
C ASP A 49 3.84 2.97 13.62
N ALA A 50 3.99 2.51 14.87
CA ALA A 50 3.03 2.83 15.93
C ALA A 50 2.93 4.35 16.19
N VAL A 51 3.98 5.13 15.90
CA VAL A 51 4.01 6.59 16.07
C VAL A 51 2.96 7.28 15.20
N GLY A 52 2.81 6.84 13.95
CA GLY A 52 1.87 7.42 12.99
C GLY A 52 0.45 6.84 13.07
N TRP A 53 0.25 5.74 13.80
CA TRP A 53 -1.01 4.99 13.81
C TRP A 53 -1.68 4.93 15.20
N ASN A 54 -1.01 4.35 16.19
CA ASN A 54 -1.50 4.27 17.56
C ASN A 54 -0.32 4.11 18.54
N PRO A 55 0.02 5.15 19.35
CA PRO A 55 1.19 5.11 20.22
C PRO A 55 1.15 3.99 21.26
N ALA A 56 -0.03 3.51 21.67
CA ALA A 56 -0.15 2.41 22.64
C ALA A 56 0.55 1.12 22.15
N ASN A 57 0.64 0.93 20.84
CA ASN A 57 1.27 -0.26 20.28
C ASN A 57 2.79 -0.31 20.48
N LEU A 58 3.44 0.81 20.84
CA LEU A 58 4.86 0.84 21.20
C LEU A 58 5.16 -0.08 22.38
N ALA A 59 4.22 -0.24 23.31
CA ALA A 59 4.33 -1.15 24.45
C ALA A 59 3.95 -2.61 24.12
N LEU A 60 3.36 -2.87 22.94
CA LEU A 60 2.97 -4.23 22.50
C LEU A 60 4.04 -4.93 21.66
N ARG A 61 5.20 -4.29 21.45
CA ARG A 61 6.34 -4.84 20.71
C ARG A 61 7.03 -6.00 21.43
N ARG A 62 8.07 -6.56 20.82
CA ARG A 62 8.99 -7.51 21.48
C ARG A 62 9.91 -6.77 22.47
N PRO A 63 10.19 -7.33 23.67
CA PRO A 63 10.76 -6.56 24.79
C PRO A 63 12.18 -5.99 24.59
N HIS A 64 12.89 -6.39 23.53
CA HIS A 64 14.27 -6.00 23.29
C HIS A 64 14.47 -5.69 21.81
N GLY A 65 14.93 -4.48 21.52
CA GLY A 65 15.21 -4.02 20.16
C GLY A 65 15.28 -2.50 20.10
N VAL A 66 16.33 -1.99 19.45
CA VAL A 66 16.38 -0.62 18.95
C VAL A 66 15.97 -0.68 17.49
N GLU A 67 15.04 0.18 17.11
CA GLU A 67 14.60 0.31 15.73
C GLU A 67 15.01 1.68 15.22
N ILE A 68 15.66 1.70 14.06
CA ILE A 68 16.08 2.92 13.38
C ILE A 68 15.37 2.93 12.04
N GLY A 69 14.55 3.93 11.82
CA GLY A 69 13.88 4.22 10.55
C GLY A 69 14.77 5.14 9.74
N LEU A 70 15.10 4.71 8.52
CA LEU A 70 15.80 5.50 7.53
C LEU A 70 14.81 6.24 6.63
N ALA A 71 15.36 7.09 5.75
CA ALA A 71 14.58 7.87 4.83
C ALA A 71 13.63 6.99 3.98
N SER A 72 12.35 7.36 3.96
CA SER A 72 11.23 6.60 3.39
C SER A 72 10.32 7.53 2.64
N VAL A 73 9.73 7.05 1.54
CA VAL A 73 8.60 7.71 0.90
C VAL A 73 7.57 6.64 0.57
N ALA A 74 6.32 6.92 0.93
CA ALA A 74 5.15 6.18 0.50
C ALA A 74 4.15 7.16 -0.12
N MET A 75 3.49 6.73 -1.19
CA MET A 75 2.49 7.49 -1.90
C MET A 75 1.25 6.62 -2.10
N ASP A 76 0.08 7.21 -1.88
CA ASP A 76 -1.23 6.65 -2.20
C ASP A 76 -1.88 7.58 -3.24
N LEU A 77 -2.39 6.99 -4.31
CA LEU A 77 -3.07 7.70 -5.40
C LEU A 77 -4.38 6.97 -5.66
N ASN A 78 -5.49 7.69 -5.64
CA ASN A 78 -6.80 7.13 -5.95
C ASN A 78 -7.60 8.08 -6.82
N ASN A 79 -8.47 7.50 -7.66
CA ASN A 79 -9.38 8.25 -8.52
C ASN A 79 -10.71 7.51 -8.67
N ASN A 80 -11.75 8.20 -9.11
CA ASN A 80 -13.12 7.68 -9.20
C ASN A 80 -13.46 7.02 -10.55
N ALA A 81 -12.67 7.21 -11.61
CA ALA A 81 -13.04 6.80 -12.97
C ALA A 81 -12.23 5.59 -13.50
N PHE A 82 -10.90 5.64 -13.38
CA PHE A 82 -9.98 4.69 -14.00
C PHE A 82 -9.46 3.64 -13.04
N SER A 83 -9.76 2.39 -13.38
CA SER A 83 -9.21 1.21 -12.69
C SER A 83 -7.92 0.72 -13.35
N LEU A 84 -7.11 -0.05 -12.61
CA LEU A 84 -5.93 -0.73 -13.16
C LEU A 84 -6.30 -1.69 -14.29
N THR A 85 -7.46 -2.34 -14.21
CA THR A 85 -7.99 -3.18 -15.29
C THR A 85 -8.20 -2.36 -16.55
N ARG A 86 -8.87 -1.20 -16.45
CA ARG A 86 -9.07 -0.28 -17.58
C ARG A 86 -7.74 0.17 -18.18
N TYR A 87 -6.78 0.55 -17.34
CA TYR A 87 -5.44 0.92 -17.79
C TYR A 87 -4.78 -0.20 -18.60
N ASN A 88 -4.84 -1.44 -18.13
CA ASN A 88 -4.23 -2.58 -18.82
C ASN A 88 -4.93 -2.94 -20.15
N GLU A 89 -6.22 -2.63 -20.30
CA GLU A 89 -6.97 -2.85 -21.55
C GLU A 89 -6.55 -1.87 -22.66
N ILE A 90 -6.32 -0.61 -22.29
CA ILE A 90 -6.04 0.47 -23.25
C ILE A 90 -4.54 0.73 -23.45
N SER A 91 -3.68 0.27 -22.52
CA SER A 91 -2.25 0.49 -22.58
C SER A 91 -1.64 -0.21 -23.80
N GLY A 92 -1.06 0.58 -24.71
CA GLY A 92 -0.47 0.09 -25.96
C GLY A 92 -1.46 -0.10 -27.12
N ALA A 93 -2.75 0.19 -26.92
CA ALA A 93 -3.76 0.19 -27.98
C ALA A 93 -3.91 1.58 -28.62
N THR A 94 -4.30 1.62 -29.90
CA THR A 94 -4.79 2.85 -30.53
C THR A 94 -6.26 3.00 -30.17
N LEU A 95 -6.61 4.10 -29.50
CA LEU A 95 -7.97 4.37 -29.07
C LEU A 95 -8.86 4.69 -30.29
N ASN A 96 -9.85 3.85 -30.55
CA ASN A 96 -10.90 4.15 -31.52
C ASN A 96 -11.99 5.03 -30.88
N ALA A 97 -12.97 5.49 -31.67
CA ALA A 97 -14.04 6.36 -31.16
C ALA A 97 -14.88 5.71 -30.05
N ALA A 98 -15.15 4.40 -30.13
CA ALA A 98 -15.88 3.69 -29.08
C ALA A 98 -15.06 3.54 -27.80
N ASP A 99 -13.73 3.40 -27.90
CA ASP A 99 -12.84 3.37 -26.74
C ASP A 99 -12.79 4.73 -26.05
N LYS A 100 -12.74 5.82 -26.84
CA LYS A 100 -12.80 7.19 -26.33
C LYS A 100 -14.12 7.45 -25.59
N GLN A 101 -15.25 7.06 -26.18
CA GLN A 101 -16.55 7.22 -25.54
C GLN A 101 -16.63 6.44 -24.24
N ARG A 102 -16.15 5.19 -24.24
CA ARG A 102 -16.13 4.37 -23.04
C ARG A 102 -15.28 4.99 -21.92
N LEU A 103 -14.14 5.61 -22.24
CA LEU A 103 -13.32 6.32 -21.25
C LEU A 103 -14.02 7.56 -20.69
N LEU A 104 -14.75 8.28 -21.54
CA LEU A 104 -15.56 9.42 -21.11
C LEU A 104 -16.74 8.97 -20.25
N ASP A 105 -17.38 7.85 -20.57
CA ASP A 105 -18.49 7.27 -19.83
C ASP A 105 -18.07 6.73 -18.45
N ASP A 106 -16.80 6.34 -18.29
CA ASP A 106 -16.25 5.94 -16.99
C ASP A 106 -16.10 7.14 -16.03
N ILE A 107 -16.08 8.37 -16.54
CA ILE A 107 -15.98 9.59 -15.74
C ILE A 107 -17.40 10.00 -15.31
N PRO A 108 -17.67 10.11 -13.99
CA PRO A 108 -18.95 10.58 -13.49
C PRO A 108 -19.28 11.99 -13.99
N ASP A 109 -20.57 12.33 -14.02
CA ASP A 109 -21.01 13.66 -14.45
C ASP A 109 -20.56 14.76 -13.48
N GLU A 110 -20.28 14.40 -12.22
CA GLU A 110 -19.68 15.30 -11.22
C GLU A 110 -18.18 15.55 -11.46
N GLY A 111 -17.58 14.92 -12.48
CA GLY A 111 -16.19 15.09 -12.86
C GLY A 111 -15.23 14.00 -12.36
N PHE A 112 -13.99 14.12 -12.81
CA PHE A 112 -12.89 13.26 -12.43
C PHE A 112 -12.27 13.73 -11.12
N MET A 113 -12.37 12.91 -10.09
CA MET A 113 -11.75 13.17 -8.79
C MET A 113 -10.43 12.42 -8.67
N LEU A 114 -9.38 13.12 -8.24
CA LEU A 114 -8.06 12.57 -7.93
C LEU A 114 -7.68 12.94 -6.50
N ASN A 115 -7.30 11.94 -5.71
CA ASN A 115 -6.70 12.17 -4.40
C ASN A 115 -5.29 11.58 -4.37
N ALA A 116 -4.38 12.32 -3.75
CA ALA A 116 -2.99 11.94 -3.59
C ALA A 116 -2.53 12.19 -2.17
N ASP A 117 -1.96 11.17 -1.53
CA ASP A 117 -1.35 11.26 -0.21
C ASP A 117 0.11 10.82 -0.27
N VAL A 118 1.00 11.63 0.27
CA VAL A 118 2.43 11.35 0.34
C VAL A 118 2.89 11.43 1.79
N ARG A 119 3.56 10.36 2.24
CA ARG A 119 4.24 10.32 3.52
C ARG A 119 5.72 10.08 3.28
N ALA A 120 6.53 11.04 3.70
CA ALA A 120 7.97 10.90 3.75
C ALA A 120 8.42 10.76 5.20
N SER A 121 9.32 9.84 5.50
CA SER A 121 9.99 9.77 6.80
C SER A 121 11.45 10.09 6.57
N ALA A 122 12.05 10.96 7.39
CA ALA A 122 13.46 11.28 7.27
C ALA A 122 14.30 10.38 8.18
N LEU A 123 13.94 10.37 9.48
CA LEU A 123 14.60 9.58 10.51
C LEU A 123 13.59 9.22 11.59
N GLY A 124 13.71 8.01 12.12
CA GLY A 124 13.02 7.61 13.35
C GLY A 124 13.92 6.76 14.23
N VAL A 125 13.80 6.92 15.54
CA VAL A 125 14.46 6.04 16.51
C VAL A 125 13.42 5.60 17.52
N CYS A 126 13.43 4.31 17.81
CA CYS A 126 12.53 3.73 18.78
C CYS A 126 13.28 2.80 19.73
N VAL A 127 13.13 3.06 21.03
CA VAL A 127 13.81 2.35 22.12
C VAL A 127 12.79 2.01 23.18
N GLY A 128 12.39 0.74 23.25
CA GLY A 128 11.40 0.26 24.21
C GLY A 128 10.06 1.01 24.10
N PRO A 129 9.54 1.64 25.17
CA PRO A 129 8.27 2.36 25.13
C PRO A 129 8.34 3.74 24.48
N VAL A 130 9.52 4.21 24.07
CA VAL A 130 9.73 5.58 23.58
C VAL A 130 10.07 5.58 22.10
N ALA A 131 9.53 6.53 21.34
CA ALA A 131 9.91 6.76 19.95
C ALA A 131 10.06 8.24 19.64
N LEU A 132 10.96 8.56 18.72
CA LEU A 132 11.10 9.87 18.10
C LEU A 132 11.08 9.68 16.59
N SER A 133 10.31 10.49 15.86
CA SER A 133 10.27 10.42 14.39
C SER A 133 10.14 11.80 13.76
N VAL A 134 10.79 11.99 12.61
CA VAL A 134 10.62 13.16 11.75
C VAL A 134 10.00 12.73 10.42
N GLN A 135 8.88 13.35 10.06
CA GLN A 135 8.10 12.99 8.89
C GLN A 135 7.61 14.21 8.12
N GLY A 136 7.62 14.13 6.79
CA GLY A 136 6.87 15.01 5.89
C GLY A 136 5.54 14.35 5.51
N LEU A 137 4.47 15.13 5.53
CA LEU A 137 3.13 14.71 5.09
C LEU A 137 2.69 15.71 4.04
N ALA A 138 2.23 15.23 2.90
CA ALA A 138 1.56 16.04 1.91
C ALA A 138 0.32 15.30 1.43
N GLY A 139 -0.73 16.04 1.14
CA GLY A 139 -1.98 15.47 0.65
C GLY A 139 -2.65 16.48 -0.26
N GLY A 140 -3.46 16.01 -1.19
CA GLY A 140 -4.26 16.88 -2.02
C GLY A 140 -5.37 16.13 -2.71
N THR A 141 -6.43 16.87 -2.98
CA THR A 141 -7.61 16.41 -3.70
C THR A 141 -7.86 17.41 -4.82
N GLY A 142 -8.34 16.93 -5.95
CA GLY A 142 -8.74 17.80 -7.04
C GLY A 142 -9.83 17.16 -7.88
N THR A 143 -10.74 18.00 -8.35
CA THR A 143 -11.81 17.63 -9.26
C THR A 143 -11.59 18.34 -10.57
N LEU A 144 -11.65 17.59 -11.67
CA LEU A 144 -11.62 18.13 -13.02
C LEU A 144 -12.96 17.84 -13.70
N ASP A 145 -13.54 18.86 -14.31
CA ASP A 145 -14.81 18.75 -15.04
C ASP A 145 -14.73 17.66 -16.12
N LYS A 146 -15.82 16.95 -16.36
CA LYS A 146 -15.92 15.91 -17.41
C LYS A 146 -15.72 16.51 -18.80
N ASP A 147 -16.17 17.74 -19.01
CA ASP A 147 -16.02 18.49 -20.27
C ASP A 147 -14.54 18.66 -20.66
N PHE A 148 -13.62 18.68 -19.68
CA PHE A 148 -12.19 18.69 -19.95
C PHE A 148 -11.73 17.40 -20.65
N PHE A 149 -12.26 16.26 -20.22
CA PHE A 149 -11.93 14.96 -20.83
C PHE A 149 -12.65 14.77 -22.14
N ASP A 150 -13.86 15.29 -22.29
CA ASP A 150 -14.58 15.29 -23.57
C ASP A 150 -13.77 16.03 -24.64
N LEU A 151 -13.39 17.28 -24.34
CA LEU A 151 -12.57 18.09 -25.24
C LEU A 151 -11.24 17.42 -25.63
N ILE A 152 -10.56 16.73 -24.71
CA ILE A 152 -9.28 16.06 -24.98
C ILE A 152 -9.47 14.76 -25.77
N LEU A 153 -10.52 13.98 -25.47
CA LEU A 153 -10.75 12.68 -26.08
C LEU A 153 -11.44 12.81 -27.44
N MET A 154 -12.52 13.58 -27.51
CA MET A 154 -13.36 13.75 -28.69
C MET A 154 -12.88 14.90 -29.57
N GLY A 155 -12.25 15.91 -28.97
CA GLY A 155 -11.85 17.12 -29.67
C GLY A 155 -12.89 18.21 -29.47
N ASN A 156 -12.76 19.27 -30.25
CA ASN A 156 -13.65 20.42 -30.18
C ASN A 156 -14.60 20.38 -31.37
N GLU A 157 -15.90 20.20 -31.13
CA GLU A 157 -16.92 20.31 -32.18
C GLU A 157 -17.40 21.75 -32.37
N ILE A 158 -17.99 22.05 -33.54
CA ILE A 158 -18.41 23.42 -33.85
C ILE A 158 -19.78 23.69 -33.23
N ASP A 159 -19.90 24.86 -32.61
CA ASP A 159 -21.04 25.33 -31.80
C ASP A 159 -21.26 24.53 -30.51
N GLU A 160 -20.28 23.73 -30.10
CA GLU A 160 -20.21 23.11 -28.77
C GLU A 160 -19.49 24.03 -27.78
N SER A 161 -19.99 24.07 -26.55
CA SER A 161 -19.42 24.87 -25.46
C SER A 161 -19.03 23.95 -24.31
N PHE A 162 -17.75 23.97 -23.93
CA PHE A 162 -17.23 23.24 -22.78
C PHE A 162 -17.16 24.16 -21.57
N SER A 163 -17.63 23.70 -20.41
CA SER A 163 -17.50 24.40 -19.13
C SER A 163 -16.41 23.77 -18.28
N PHE A 164 -15.72 24.57 -17.48
CA PHE A 164 -14.73 24.10 -16.50
C PHE A 164 -15.03 24.64 -15.10
N GLU A 165 -16.28 24.98 -14.83
CA GLU A 165 -16.72 25.59 -13.57
C GLU A 165 -16.65 24.63 -12.38
N ASP A 166 -16.82 23.31 -12.60
CA ASP A 166 -16.76 22.30 -11.53
C ASP A 166 -15.32 21.80 -11.28
N THR A 167 -14.31 22.60 -11.67
CA THR A 167 -12.91 22.31 -11.39
C THR A 167 -12.48 22.90 -10.05
N ASP A 168 -11.99 22.05 -9.15
CA ASP A 168 -11.49 22.46 -7.85
C ASP A 168 -10.20 21.73 -7.45
N GLY A 169 -9.57 22.23 -6.39
CA GLY A 169 -8.44 21.54 -5.83
C GLY A 169 -7.94 22.14 -4.53
N GLU A 170 -7.50 21.29 -3.64
CA GLU A 170 -6.77 21.68 -2.45
C GLU A 170 -5.60 20.75 -2.19
N GLY A 171 -4.57 21.28 -1.55
CA GLY A 171 -3.38 20.53 -1.23
C GLY A 171 -2.60 21.18 -0.11
N PHE A 172 -1.98 20.35 0.71
CA PHE A 172 -1.16 20.78 1.83
C PHE A 172 0.15 19.99 1.87
N ALA A 173 1.15 20.57 2.51
CA ALA A 173 2.39 19.92 2.87
C ALA A 173 2.85 20.44 4.24
N LEU A 174 3.22 19.52 5.13
CA LEU A 174 3.73 19.83 6.46
C LEU A 174 4.87 18.89 6.84
N ALA A 175 5.79 19.40 7.65
CA ALA A 175 6.78 18.60 8.35
C ALA A 175 6.34 18.42 9.81
N SER A 176 6.71 17.28 10.40
CA SER A 176 6.38 16.96 11.79
C SER A 176 7.55 16.30 12.51
N GLY A 177 7.78 16.70 13.75
CA GLY A 177 8.61 15.99 14.72
C GLY A 177 7.71 15.41 15.81
N THR A 178 7.70 14.08 15.96
CA THR A 178 6.82 13.38 16.91
C THR A 178 7.64 12.67 17.97
N LEU A 179 7.35 12.94 19.24
CA LEU A 179 7.80 12.17 20.39
C LEU A 179 6.64 11.31 20.90
N SER A 180 6.91 10.03 21.11
CA SER A 180 5.91 9.05 21.53
C SER A 180 6.32 8.31 22.78
N PHE A 181 5.36 8.04 23.65
CA PHE A 181 5.55 7.24 24.85
C PHE A 181 4.39 6.26 25.01
N ALA A 182 4.67 5.03 25.47
CA ALA A 182 3.64 4.06 25.80
C ALA A 182 3.93 3.31 27.09
N THR A 183 2.87 2.93 27.80
CA THR A 183 2.96 2.14 29.02
C THR A 183 2.07 0.91 28.94
N PRO A 184 2.56 -0.27 29.35
CA PRO A 184 1.68 -1.43 29.53
C PRO A 184 0.76 -1.17 30.72
N LEU A 185 -0.55 -1.34 30.53
CA LEU A 185 -1.55 -1.24 31.58
C LEU A 185 -1.80 -2.59 32.26
N LEU A 186 -1.83 -3.66 31.46
CA LEU A 186 -2.07 -5.01 31.95
C LEU A 186 -1.25 -5.99 31.11
N THR A 187 -0.49 -6.87 31.76
CA THR A 187 0.22 -7.95 31.06
C THR A 187 -0.10 -9.28 31.73
N THR A 188 -0.95 -10.06 31.08
CA THR A 188 -1.28 -11.43 31.47
C THR A 188 -0.76 -12.42 30.42
N ARG A 189 -0.81 -13.72 30.71
CA ARG A 189 -0.47 -14.76 29.73
C ARG A 189 -1.37 -14.78 28.49
N ALA A 190 -2.59 -14.27 28.60
CA ALA A 190 -3.58 -14.31 27.52
C ALA A 190 -3.72 -12.96 26.80
N VAL A 191 -3.57 -11.85 27.52
CA VAL A 191 -3.85 -10.49 27.03
C VAL A 191 -2.79 -9.51 27.52
N ARG A 192 -2.35 -8.62 26.63
CA ARG A 192 -1.55 -7.43 26.92
C ARG A 192 -2.35 -6.19 26.56
N LEU A 193 -2.57 -5.31 27.52
CA LEU A 193 -3.18 -3.99 27.34
C LEU A 193 -2.12 -2.91 27.52
N SER A 194 -2.21 -1.86 26.73
CA SER A 194 -1.32 -0.70 26.80
C SER A 194 -2.06 0.59 26.52
N ALA A 195 -1.49 1.69 26.98
CA ALA A 195 -1.86 3.04 26.57
C ALA A 195 -0.61 3.76 26.04
N GLY A 196 -0.81 4.76 25.20
CA GLY A 196 0.28 5.60 24.72
C GLY A 196 -0.18 6.98 24.35
N VAL A 197 0.79 7.88 24.22
CA VAL A 197 0.62 9.29 23.88
C VAL A 197 1.69 9.72 22.91
N ASN A 198 1.35 10.69 22.07
CA ASN A 198 2.23 11.40 21.16
C ASN A 198 2.18 12.88 21.46
N ALA A 199 3.33 13.53 21.38
CA ALA A 199 3.45 14.98 21.26
C ALA A 199 4.11 15.29 19.92
N ARG A 200 3.49 16.14 19.11
CA ARG A 200 3.92 16.49 17.76
C ARG A 200 4.16 17.98 17.66
N TYR A 201 5.30 18.36 17.10
CA TYR A 201 5.54 19.69 16.56
C TYR A 201 5.29 19.63 15.06
N LEU A 202 4.48 20.55 14.54
CA LEU A 202 4.09 20.64 13.14
C LEU A 202 4.66 21.94 12.55
N HIS A 203 5.18 21.87 11.34
CA HIS A 203 5.61 23.02 10.57
C HIS A 203 4.95 22.97 9.19
N GLY A 204 4.11 23.96 8.90
CA GLY A 204 3.48 24.09 7.59
C GLY A 204 4.54 24.46 6.56
N LEU A 205 4.62 23.68 5.48
CA LEU A 205 5.54 23.96 4.37
C LEU A 205 4.80 24.69 3.27
N TYR A 206 3.61 24.20 2.94
CA TYR A 206 2.80 24.70 1.84
C TYR A 206 1.33 24.38 2.08
N ASP A 207 0.46 25.29 1.68
CA ASP A 207 -0.98 25.09 1.60
C ASP A 207 -1.46 25.79 0.33
N LEU A 208 -2.37 25.15 -0.39
CA LEU A 208 -2.95 25.63 -1.63
C LEU A 208 -4.41 25.24 -1.66
N ARG A 209 -5.25 26.21 -2.00
CA ARG A 209 -6.67 26.01 -2.25
C ARG A 209 -7.07 26.80 -3.48
N VAL A 210 -7.72 26.15 -4.43
CA VAL A 210 -8.41 26.81 -5.54
C VAL A 210 -9.68 27.44 -4.96
N GLU A 211 -9.81 28.77 -5.07
CA GLU A 211 -10.98 29.49 -4.56
C GLU A 211 -12.10 29.55 -5.58
N SER A 212 -11.74 29.74 -6.85
CA SER A 212 -12.64 29.55 -7.97
C SER A 212 -11.82 29.24 -9.21
N ALA A 213 -12.22 28.24 -9.98
CA ALA A 213 -11.81 28.08 -11.36
C ALA A 213 -13.07 28.14 -12.22
N SER A 214 -13.03 28.94 -13.26
CA SER A 214 -14.08 28.96 -14.27
C SER A 214 -13.42 29.08 -15.62
N GLY A 215 -14.01 28.45 -16.62
CA GLY A 215 -13.57 28.64 -17.98
C GLY A 215 -14.57 28.08 -18.94
N SER A 216 -14.57 28.63 -20.14
CA SER A 216 -15.32 28.07 -21.26
C SER A 216 -14.53 28.17 -22.54
N ILE A 217 -14.73 27.20 -23.43
CA ILE A 217 -14.22 27.24 -24.79
C ILE A 217 -15.39 27.00 -25.73
N VAL A 218 -15.51 27.85 -26.74
CA VAL A 218 -16.51 27.75 -27.80
C VAL A 218 -15.80 27.89 -29.15
N ALA A 219 -15.95 26.89 -30.01
CA ALA A 219 -15.53 26.96 -31.40
C ALA A 219 -16.72 27.28 -32.31
N THR A 220 -16.57 28.31 -33.14
CA THR A 220 -17.50 28.65 -34.22
C THR A 220 -16.80 28.44 -35.56
N MET A 221 -17.57 28.45 -36.66
CA MET A 221 -17.03 28.31 -38.02
C MET A 221 -15.96 29.36 -38.39
N THR A 222 -15.93 30.50 -37.67
CA THR A 222 -15.06 31.64 -37.99
C THR A 222 -14.07 31.98 -36.88
N GLU A 223 -14.27 31.51 -35.65
CA GLU A 223 -13.49 31.91 -34.49
C GLU A 223 -13.54 30.85 -33.38
N VAL A 224 -12.42 30.65 -32.68
CA VAL A 224 -12.38 29.94 -31.40
C VAL A 224 -12.24 30.97 -30.29
N ARG A 225 -13.22 31.02 -29.39
CA ARG A 225 -13.18 31.89 -28.19
C ARG A 225 -13.00 31.02 -26.96
N GLY A 226 -12.05 31.42 -26.11
CA GLY A 226 -11.82 30.77 -24.83
C GLY A 226 -11.63 31.83 -23.76
N GLU A 227 -12.32 31.66 -22.65
CA GLU A 227 -12.15 32.49 -21.45
C GLU A 227 -11.86 31.54 -20.30
N ALA A 228 -10.82 31.82 -19.52
CA ALA A 228 -10.49 31.04 -18.34
C ALA A 228 -10.00 31.97 -17.24
N SER A 229 -10.50 31.76 -16.03
CA SER A 229 -10.10 32.48 -14.84
C SER A 229 -9.93 31.49 -13.69
N ALA A 230 -8.83 31.64 -12.94
CA ALA A 230 -8.60 30.84 -11.76
C ALA A 230 -7.99 31.72 -10.66
N SER A 231 -8.54 31.65 -9.46
CA SER A 231 -7.96 32.22 -8.26
C SER A 231 -7.58 31.09 -7.31
N TYR A 232 -6.41 31.24 -6.70
CA TYR A 232 -5.91 30.30 -5.71
C TYR A 232 -5.35 31.06 -4.52
N LEU A 233 -5.64 30.53 -3.33
CA LEU A 233 -5.03 30.95 -2.09
C LEU A 233 -3.85 30.03 -1.81
N THR A 234 -2.70 30.62 -1.49
CA THR A 234 -1.55 29.86 -1.02
C THR A 234 -1.00 30.44 0.26
N SER A 235 -0.60 29.57 1.18
CA SER A 235 0.13 29.95 2.37
C SER A 235 1.40 29.10 2.53
N ARG A 236 2.39 29.69 3.20
CA ARG A 236 3.69 29.04 3.49
C ARG A 236 4.07 29.31 4.93
N GLY A 237 4.62 28.30 5.58
CA GLY A 237 5.01 28.41 6.99
C GLY A 237 3.85 28.14 7.95
N GLY A 238 4.02 28.59 9.19
CA GLY A 238 3.13 28.26 10.30
C GLY A 238 3.70 27.14 11.15
N THR A 239 3.40 27.19 12.45
CA THR A 239 3.84 26.17 13.41
C THR A 239 2.68 25.77 14.29
N GLY A 240 2.56 24.49 14.58
CA GLY A 240 1.51 23.94 15.42
C GLY A 240 2.05 22.90 16.38
N TYR A 241 1.24 22.58 17.39
CA TYR A 241 1.49 21.46 18.29
C TYR A 241 0.25 20.56 18.28
N ALA A 242 0.46 19.25 18.30
CA ALA A 242 -0.62 18.28 18.42
C ALA A 242 -0.28 17.25 19.48
N VAL A 243 -1.32 16.76 20.15
CA VAL A 243 -1.22 15.66 21.12
C VAL A 243 -2.28 14.63 20.75
N ASP A 244 -1.87 13.37 20.68
CA ASP A 244 -2.79 12.25 20.48
C ASP A 244 -2.51 11.15 21.50
N ALA A 245 -3.53 10.37 21.81
CA ALA A 245 -3.47 9.29 22.79
C ALA A 245 -4.20 8.06 22.26
N GLY A 246 -3.79 6.89 22.72
CA GLY A 246 -4.39 5.63 22.29
C GLY A 246 -4.33 4.56 23.37
N ILE A 247 -5.16 3.54 23.17
CA ILE A 247 -5.16 2.29 23.95
C ILE A 247 -5.02 1.14 22.95
N GLY A 248 -4.35 0.07 23.35
CA GLY A 248 -4.12 -1.11 22.53
C GLY A 248 -4.27 -2.40 23.33
N ALA A 249 -4.74 -3.45 22.67
CA ALA A 249 -4.85 -4.79 23.24
C ALA A 249 -4.26 -5.82 22.27
N ALA A 250 -3.47 -6.75 22.78
CA ALA A 250 -2.98 -7.91 22.04
C ALA A 250 -3.27 -9.19 22.82
N GLY A 251 -4.09 -10.07 22.24
CA GLY A 251 -4.42 -11.38 22.80
C GLY A 251 -3.67 -12.52 22.09
N ALA A 252 -3.33 -13.58 22.85
CA ALA A 252 -2.92 -14.84 22.25
C ALA A 252 -4.17 -15.68 21.93
N ALA A 253 -4.55 -15.74 20.65
CA ALA A 253 -5.55 -16.71 20.22
C ALA A 253 -4.97 -18.12 20.42
N ARG A 254 -5.44 -18.83 21.45
CA ARG A 254 -5.31 -20.28 21.48
C ARG A 254 -6.21 -20.81 20.37
N LEU A 255 -5.66 -20.99 19.16
CA LEU A 255 -6.29 -21.90 18.22
C LEU A 255 -6.45 -23.23 18.95
N GLY A 256 -7.70 -23.61 19.18
CA GLY A 256 -8.05 -24.85 19.86
C GLY A 256 -7.26 -25.98 19.23
N ARG A 257 -6.56 -26.75 20.06
CA ARG A 257 -6.11 -28.10 19.71
C ARG A 257 -7.33 -28.78 19.09
N ARG A 258 -7.27 -29.10 17.80
CA ARG A 258 -8.30 -29.92 17.16
C ARG A 258 -8.50 -31.16 18.04
N PRO A 259 -9.71 -31.46 18.53
CA PRO A 259 -9.97 -32.75 19.15
C PRO A 259 -9.67 -33.82 18.10
N GLY A 260 -9.07 -34.92 18.56
CA GLY A 260 -8.37 -35.91 17.75
C GLY A 260 -9.05 -36.24 16.42
N GLY A 261 -8.35 -35.94 15.34
CA GLY A 261 -8.52 -36.66 14.09
C GLY A 261 -8.07 -38.09 14.34
N GLU A 262 -9.02 -38.94 14.64
CA GLU A 262 -8.90 -40.39 14.68
C GLU A 262 -8.21 -40.82 13.37
N GLN A 263 -6.93 -41.18 13.45
CA GLN A 263 -6.23 -41.82 12.35
C GLN A 263 -6.90 -43.17 12.14
N ARG A 264 -7.89 -43.21 11.24
CA ARG A 264 -8.33 -44.45 10.61
C ARG A 264 -7.11 -45.05 9.92
N ARG A 265 -6.52 -46.04 10.58
CA ARG A 265 -5.53 -46.95 10.03
C ARG A 265 -6.07 -47.50 8.72
N GLN A 266 -5.50 -47.09 7.59
CA GLN A 266 -5.60 -47.84 6.36
C GLN A 266 -4.87 -49.18 6.58
N PRO A 267 -5.49 -50.34 6.37
CA PRO A 267 -4.76 -51.59 6.43
C PRO A 267 -3.80 -51.67 5.24
N HIS A 268 -2.52 -51.91 5.57
CA HIS A 268 -1.46 -52.26 4.64
C HIS A 268 -1.93 -53.38 3.68
N ARG A 269 -2.02 -53.06 2.39
CA ARG A 269 -2.10 -54.08 1.33
C ARG A 269 -0.70 -54.67 1.15
N VAL A 270 -0.51 -55.87 1.71
CA VAL A 270 0.66 -56.72 1.50
C VAL A 270 0.63 -57.25 0.07
N GLY A 271 1.68 -56.96 -0.70
CA GLY A 271 1.89 -57.55 -2.03
C GLY A 271 2.26 -59.04 -1.93
N PRO A 272 1.78 -59.92 -2.83
CA PRO A 272 2.11 -61.33 -2.73
C PRO A 272 3.50 -61.60 -3.30
N GLY A 273 4.43 -61.95 -2.42
CA GLY A 273 5.67 -62.61 -2.78
C GLY A 273 5.38 -64.05 -3.23
N ARG A 274 5.62 -64.35 -4.51
CA ARG A 274 5.65 -65.72 -5.02
C ARG A 274 7.06 -66.29 -4.80
N ARG A 275 7.16 -67.35 -3.99
CA ARG A 275 8.30 -68.28 -4.02
C ARG A 275 8.02 -69.41 -5.02
N ALA A 276 9.11 -69.78 -5.67
CA ALA A 276 9.31 -70.80 -6.68
C ALA A 276 8.81 -72.20 -6.31
N HIS A 277 8.43 -73.02 -7.29
CA HIS A 277 9.31 -74.02 -7.92
C HIS A 277 8.56 -74.78 -9.04
N ASP A 278 9.36 -75.43 -9.90
CA ASP A 278 9.03 -76.44 -10.90
C ASP A 278 8.58 -76.06 -12.32
N VAL A 279 9.61 -75.85 -13.16
CA VAL A 279 10.08 -76.80 -14.20
C VAL A 279 9.04 -77.45 -15.13
N ALA A 280 9.21 -77.08 -16.40
CA ALA A 280 9.13 -77.88 -17.63
C ALA A 280 7.85 -77.87 -18.50
N ARG A 281 8.18 -77.63 -19.79
CA ARG A 281 7.55 -78.10 -21.04
C ARG A 281 6.34 -77.33 -21.58
N ASP A 282 6.69 -76.40 -22.47
CA ASP A 282 6.47 -76.48 -23.93
C ASP A 282 5.12 -77.02 -24.41
N GLY A 283 4.33 -76.16 -25.06
CA GLY A 283 3.04 -76.49 -25.66
C GLY A 283 2.43 -75.30 -26.40
N ARG A 284 2.59 -75.31 -27.73
CA ARG A 284 2.17 -74.30 -28.73
C ARG A 284 0.66 -73.96 -28.75
N LEU A 285 0.38 -72.93 -29.58
CA LEU A 285 -0.86 -72.60 -30.31
C LEU A 285 -1.86 -71.74 -29.52
N ALA A 286 -2.61 -70.79 -30.09
CA ALA A 286 -2.73 -70.14 -31.40
C ALA A 286 -3.78 -69.02 -31.13
N LEU A 287 -3.51 -67.77 -31.49
CA LEU A 287 -4.13 -67.05 -32.63
C LEU A 287 -5.66 -66.88 -32.61
N SER A 288 -6.06 -65.67 -33.00
CA SER A 288 -7.37 -65.23 -33.49
C SER A 288 -8.44 -64.96 -32.42
N GLY A 289 -9.20 -63.86 -32.42
CA GLY A 289 -9.33 -62.80 -33.40
C GLY A 289 -10.66 -62.05 -33.18
N HIS A 290 -10.60 -60.74 -33.40
CA HIS A 290 -11.59 -59.93 -34.12
C HIS A 290 -13.04 -59.66 -33.63
N ARG A 291 -13.43 -58.41 -33.94
CA ARG A 291 -14.77 -57.78 -34.10
C ARG A 291 -15.43 -57.28 -32.81
N ARG A 292 -15.63 -55.95 -32.63
CA ARG A 292 -16.42 -54.90 -33.34
C ARG A 292 -17.85 -54.78 -32.81
N ALA A 293 -18.21 -53.51 -32.59
CA ALA A 293 -19.54 -52.89 -32.49
C ALA A 293 -20.36 -53.28 -31.25
N ARG A 294 -21.04 -52.35 -30.58
CA ARG A 294 -21.67 -51.10 -31.04
C ARG A 294 -21.31 -49.91 -30.15
#